data_AF-K1U991-F1
#
_entry.id   AF-K1U991-F1
#
_cell.length_a   1.000
_cell.length_b   1.000
_cell.length_c   1.000
_cell.angle_alpha   90.00
_cell.angle_beta   90.00
_cell.angle_gamma   90.00
#
_symmetry.space_group_name_H-M   'P 1'
#
loop_
_entity.id
_entity.type
_entity.pdbx_description
1 polymer ?
#
loop_
_entity_poly.entity_id
_entity_poly.type
_entity_poly.pdbx_seq_one_letter_code
_entity_poly.pdbx_strand_id
1 'polypeptide(L)'
;MAEMKNICGKISVELHEKVRAEIEERETSTQIFIRQVIEEHFNRLENKGEESMEKRTLAVQVTEELFQRVKWAVTKEGIKQKDFIIRIIEKAVEEVEAKWKELEQPEENAETDRLEEAKETAEDVYEEETTEAETETVEAAEEEADAEISEDAEEEEIPESGEETEEIA
;
A
#
# COMPACT_ATOMS: atom_id res chain seq x y z
N MET A 1 19.39 6.92 30.97
CA MET A 1 20.42 6.48 30.02
C MET A 1 19.74 5.55 29.04
N ALA A 2 19.91 5.74 27.73
CA ALA A 2 19.45 4.75 26.77
C ALA A 2 20.34 3.51 26.88
N GLU A 3 19.75 2.33 26.92
CA GLU A 3 20.47 1.06 26.85
C GLU A 3 21.05 0.91 25.43
N MET A 4 22.37 0.69 25.31
CA MET A 4 23.03 0.54 24.01
C MET A 4 23.47 -0.91 23.81
N LYS A 5 23.23 -1.46 22.63
CA LYS A 5 23.67 -2.81 22.22
C LYS A 5 24.61 -2.70 21.02
N ASN A 6 25.60 -3.58 20.94
CA ASN A 6 26.55 -3.60 19.83
C ASN A 6 25.96 -4.33 18.61
N ILE A 7 26.30 -3.84 17.41
CA ILE A 7 26.00 -4.50 16.13
C ILE A 7 27.32 -4.95 15.48
N CYS A 8 27.35 -6.17 14.94
CA CYS A 8 28.51 -6.74 14.25
C CYS A 8 28.04 -7.49 13.00
N GLY A 9 28.72 -7.29 11.87
CA GLY A 9 28.41 -7.94 10.59
C GLY A 9 29.57 -7.81 9.60
N LYS A 10 29.68 -8.76 8.68
CA LYS A 10 30.63 -8.70 7.56
C LYS A 10 29.98 -7.92 6.41
N ILE A 11 30.74 -7.03 5.79
CA ILE A 11 30.35 -6.30 4.57
C ILE A 11 31.38 -6.54 3.47
N SER A 12 31.03 -6.32 2.21
CA SER A 12 31.97 -6.43 1.10
C SER A 12 33.11 -5.42 1.22
N VAL A 13 34.29 -5.75 0.70
CA VAL A 13 35.48 -4.88 0.72
C VAL A 13 35.16 -3.53 0.07
N GLU A 14 34.44 -3.53 -1.06
CA GLU A 14 34.03 -2.30 -1.74
C GLU A 14 33.16 -1.37 -0.88
N LEU A 15 32.21 -1.93 -0.10
CA LEU A 15 31.39 -1.14 0.81
C LEU A 15 32.21 -0.65 1.99
N HIS A 16 33.12 -1.47 2.52
CA HIS A 16 34.00 -1.09 3.60
C HIS A 16 34.90 0.11 3.22
N GLU A 17 35.46 0.10 2.02
CA GLU A 17 36.27 1.22 1.51
C GLU A 17 35.46 2.50 1.36
N LYS A 18 34.22 2.42 0.83
CA LYS A 18 33.31 3.57 0.74
C LYS A 18 32.95 4.13 2.12
N VAL A 19 32.59 3.26 3.06
CA VAL A 19 32.27 3.65 4.43
C VAL A 19 33.48 4.32 5.08
N ARG A 20 34.70 3.78 4.90
CA ARG A 20 35.91 4.39 5.42
C ARG A 20 36.18 5.77 4.82
N ALA A 21 36.05 5.91 3.50
CA ALA A 21 36.24 7.20 2.82
C ALA A 21 35.24 8.26 3.32
N GLU A 22 33.97 7.89 3.50
CA GLU A 22 32.94 8.80 3.98
C GLU A 22 33.12 9.17 5.47
N ILE A 23 33.63 8.25 6.29
CA ILE A 23 33.97 8.52 7.68
C ILE A 23 35.12 9.54 7.77
N GLU A 24 36.14 9.40 6.92
CA GLU A 24 37.27 10.33 6.85
C GLU A 24 36.85 11.71 6.33
N GLU A 25 36.02 11.75 5.28
CA GLU A 25 35.50 13.01 4.73
C GLU A 25 34.61 13.77 5.73
N ARG A 26 33.79 13.06 6.50
CA ARG A 26 32.87 13.66 7.47
C ARG A 26 33.46 13.81 8.87
N GLU A 27 34.72 13.42 9.07
CA GLU A 27 35.42 13.41 10.37
C GLU A 27 34.59 12.74 11.49
N THR A 28 33.84 11.70 11.16
CA THR A 28 32.93 11.01 12.10
C THR A 28 33.54 9.71 12.61
N SER A 29 32.87 9.02 13.53
CA SER A 29 33.25 7.67 13.94
C SER A 29 32.40 6.63 13.22
N THR A 30 32.94 5.43 13.02
CA THR A 30 32.21 4.30 12.44
C THR A 30 30.91 4.00 13.20
N GLN A 31 30.91 4.16 14.54
CA GLN A 31 29.73 3.96 15.36
C GLN A 31 28.64 5.00 15.09
N ILE A 32 29.02 6.28 14.95
CA ILE A 32 28.10 7.36 14.64
C ILE A 32 27.54 7.17 13.23
N PHE A 33 28.40 6.84 12.26
CA PHE A 33 28.00 6.60 10.88
C PHE A 33 27.00 5.45 10.77
N ILE A 34 27.30 4.28 11.35
CA ILE A 34 26.40 3.12 11.32
C ILE A 34 25.07 3.46 12.00
N ARG A 35 25.12 4.16 13.14
CA ARG A 35 23.91 4.62 13.83
C ARG A 35 23.07 5.53 12.93
N GLN A 36 23.69 6.52 12.27
CA GLN A 36 23.00 7.43 11.36
C GLN A 36 22.38 6.70 10.17
N VAL A 37 23.10 5.74 9.57
CA VAL A 37 22.56 4.95 8.46
C VAL A 37 21.38 4.09 8.90
N ILE A 38 21.45 3.50 10.10
CA ILE A 38 20.35 2.71 10.67
C ILE A 38 19.16 3.61 11.01
N GLU A 39 19.39 4.74 11.70
CA GLU A 39 18.36 5.73 12.02
C GLU A 39 17.73 6.28 10.74
N GLU A 40 18.51 6.61 9.71
CA GLU A 40 17.99 7.03 8.41
C GLU A 40 17.22 5.91 7.72
N HIS A 41 17.68 4.66 7.79
CA HIS A 41 16.98 3.54 7.16
C HIS A 41 15.60 3.32 7.76
N PHE A 42 15.51 3.29 9.10
CA PHE A 42 14.24 3.13 9.82
C PHE A 42 13.38 4.38 9.78
N ASN A 43 13.96 5.57 9.97
CA ASN A 43 13.24 6.82 9.75
C ASN A 43 12.76 6.93 8.30
N ARG A 44 13.45 6.41 7.29
CA ARG A 44 12.96 6.42 5.91
C ARG A 44 11.86 5.40 5.67
N LEU A 45 11.85 4.29 6.41
CA LEU A 45 10.76 3.31 6.39
C LEU A 45 9.51 3.85 7.12
N GLU A 46 9.70 4.49 8.29
CA GLU A 46 8.63 5.12 9.08
C GLU A 46 8.14 6.45 8.44
N ASN A 47 9.06 7.25 7.88
CA ASN A 47 8.76 8.50 7.16
C ASN A 47 8.32 8.29 5.71
N LYS A 48 8.14 7.04 5.27
CA LYS A 48 7.43 6.74 4.01
C LYS A 48 5.90 6.74 4.15
N GLY A 49 5.36 7.07 5.32
CA GLY A 49 3.92 7.08 5.52
C GLY A 49 3.37 8.09 6.51
N GLU A 50 3.91 8.22 7.73
CA GLU A 50 2.93 8.41 8.81
C GLU A 50 3.24 9.40 9.94
N GLU A 51 4.41 10.03 10.03
CA GLU A 51 4.66 10.90 11.23
C GLU A 51 4.47 12.42 11.00
N SER A 52 4.11 12.87 9.79
CA SER A 52 3.76 14.29 9.58
C SER A 52 2.94 14.60 8.32
N MET A 53 2.01 13.74 7.88
CA MET A 53 1.19 14.03 6.69
C MET A 53 -0.33 14.05 6.91
N GLU A 54 -0.82 14.00 8.15
CA GLU A 54 -2.26 14.13 8.42
C GLU A 54 -2.83 15.47 7.90
N LYS A 55 -2.00 16.52 7.84
CA LYS A 55 -2.42 17.87 7.42
C LYS A 55 -1.40 18.48 6.48
N ARG A 56 -1.79 18.73 5.22
CA ARG A 56 -1.03 19.56 4.27
C ARG A 56 -1.60 20.99 4.28
N THR A 57 -0.73 21.99 4.16
CA THR A 57 -1.14 23.40 4.14
C THR A 57 -1.41 23.86 2.70
N LEU A 58 -2.60 24.40 2.46
CA LEU A 58 -2.96 25.07 1.21
C LEU A 58 -2.92 26.60 1.44
N ALA A 59 -2.01 27.30 0.75
CA ALA A 59 -1.93 28.76 0.79
C ALA A 59 -2.60 29.35 -0.45
N VAL A 60 -3.52 30.31 -0.26
CA VAL A 60 -4.26 30.97 -1.34
C VAL A 60 -4.21 32.48 -1.16
N GLN A 61 -3.93 33.21 -2.23
CA GLN A 61 -4.04 34.67 -2.26
C GLN A 61 -5.47 35.05 -2.66
N VAL A 62 -6.07 35.99 -1.94
CA VAL A 62 -7.41 36.51 -2.20
C VAL A 62 -7.36 38.04 -2.31
N THR A 63 -8.36 38.62 -2.97
CA THR A 63 -8.51 40.08 -3.03
C THR A 63 -8.88 40.63 -1.65
N GLU A 64 -8.54 41.90 -1.39
CA GLU A 64 -8.86 42.58 -0.14
C GLU A 64 -10.38 42.58 0.13
N GLU A 65 -11.19 42.79 -0.91
CA GLU A 65 -12.65 42.76 -0.80
C GLU A 65 -13.15 41.39 -0.30
N LEU A 66 -12.63 40.29 -0.88
CA LEU A 66 -13.01 38.94 -0.46
C LEU A 66 -12.54 38.66 0.97
N PHE A 67 -11.34 39.11 1.32
CA PHE A 67 -10.82 38.96 2.68
C PHE A 67 -11.72 39.64 3.73
N GLN A 68 -12.18 40.86 3.48
CA GLN A 68 -13.10 41.56 4.38
C GLN A 68 -14.47 40.86 4.48
N ARG A 69 -14.99 40.34 3.37
CA ARG A 69 -16.24 39.57 3.37
C ARG A 69 -16.12 38.28 4.17
N VAL A 70 -15.02 37.54 4.02
CA VAL A 70 -14.74 36.34 4.82
C VAL A 70 -14.66 36.70 6.30
N LYS A 71 -13.95 37.76 6.65
CA LYS A 71 -13.84 38.23 8.05
C LYS A 71 -15.22 38.58 8.66
N TRP A 72 -16.07 39.26 7.89
CA TRP A 72 -17.45 39.57 8.31
C TRP A 72 -18.27 38.30 8.54
N ALA A 73 -18.22 37.34 7.60
CA ALA A 73 -18.96 36.08 7.70
C ALA A 73 -18.52 35.25 8.92
N VAL A 74 -17.21 35.11 9.13
CA VAL A 74 -16.62 34.42 10.28
C VAL A 74 -17.06 35.06 11.61
N THR A 75 -17.10 36.39 11.66
CA THR A 75 -17.56 37.13 12.85
C THR A 75 -19.06 36.92 13.10
N LYS A 76 -19.87 36.84 12.04
CA LYS A 76 -21.32 36.63 12.15
C LYS A 76 -21.68 35.22 12.58
N GLU A 77 -20.97 34.20 12.09
CA GLU A 77 -21.16 32.81 12.51
C GLU A 77 -20.51 32.50 13.86
N GLY A 78 -19.56 33.33 14.32
CA GLY A 78 -18.89 33.14 15.60
C GLY A 78 -17.94 31.95 15.63
N ILE A 79 -17.46 31.49 14.47
CA ILE A 79 -16.53 30.36 14.34
C ILE A 79 -15.12 30.84 14.02
N LYS A 80 -14.12 29.94 14.05
CA LYS A 80 -12.75 30.30 13.65
C LYS A 80 -12.67 30.39 12.12
N GLN A 81 -11.86 31.32 11.61
CA GLN A 81 -11.65 31.51 10.17
C GLN A 81 -11.18 30.22 9.48
N LYS A 82 -10.29 29.46 10.13
CA LYS A 82 -9.82 28.15 9.66
C LYS A 82 -10.99 27.19 9.46
N ASP A 83 -11.85 27.05 10.47
CA ASP A 83 -12.96 26.09 10.45
C ASP A 83 -14.02 26.49 9.41
N PHE A 84 -14.26 27.80 9.24
CA PHE A 84 -15.11 28.33 8.18
C PHE A 84 -14.60 27.95 6.79
N ILE A 85 -13.31 28.15 6.54
CA ILE A 85 -12.69 27.85 5.24
C ILE A 85 -12.70 26.33 4.99
N ILE A 86 -12.39 25.52 6.00
CA ILE A 86 -12.41 24.06 5.88
C ILE A 86 -13.81 23.57 5.48
N ARG A 87 -14.87 24.03 6.16
CA ARG A 87 -16.25 23.66 5.82
C ARG A 87 -16.64 24.01 4.39
N ILE A 88 -16.20 25.16 3.89
CA ILE A 88 -16.45 25.56 2.50
C ILE A 88 -15.76 24.60 1.54
N ILE A 89 -14.49 24.25 1.81
CA ILE A 89 -13.71 23.34 0.97
C ILE A 89 -14.33 21.93 0.98
N GLU A 90 -14.65 21.39 2.17
CA GLU A 90 -15.27 20.06 2.31
C GLU A 90 -16.57 19.97 1.51
N LYS A 91 -17.45 20.95 1.67
CA LYS A 91 -18.71 21.00 0.92
C LYS A 91 -18.47 21.12 -0.60
N ALA A 92 -17.53 21.95 -1.02
CA ALA A 92 -17.23 22.13 -2.44
C ALA A 92 -16.63 20.84 -3.06
N VAL A 93 -15.81 20.11 -2.32
CA VAL A 93 -15.24 18.83 -2.75
C VAL A 93 -16.33 17.76 -2.82
N GLU A 94 -17.18 17.64 -1.80
CA GLU A 94 -18.31 16.70 -1.77
C GLU A 94 -19.25 16.91 -2.98
N GLU A 95 -19.58 18.16 -3.31
CA GLU A 95 -20.40 18.49 -4.49
C GLU A 95 -19.73 18.12 -5.82
N VAL A 96 -18.40 18.16 -5.89
CA VAL A 96 -17.65 17.71 -7.05
C VAL A 96 -17.64 16.19 -7.11
N GLU A 97 -17.24 15.51 -6.03
CA GLU A 97 -17.19 14.05 -5.96
C GLU A 97 -18.54 13.40 -6.26
N ALA A 98 -19.64 13.95 -5.74
CA ALA A 98 -21.00 13.47 -6.04
C ALA A 98 -21.32 13.50 -7.54
N LYS A 99 -20.95 14.58 -8.24
CA LYS A 99 -21.19 14.71 -9.70
C LYS A 99 -20.38 13.70 -10.50
N TRP A 100 -19.16 13.39 -10.09
CA TRP A 100 -18.34 12.38 -10.77
C TRP A 100 -18.78 10.95 -10.45
N LYS A 101 -19.23 10.69 -9.22
CA LYS A 101 -19.78 9.38 -8.82
C LYS A 101 -21.13 9.06 -9.45
N GLU A 102 -21.96 10.06 -9.75
CA GLU A 102 -23.20 9.88 -10.51
C GLU A 102 -22.91 9.49 -11.97
N LEU A 103 -21.81 9.97 -12.55
CA LEU A 103 -21.38 9.65 -13.91
C LEU A 103 -20.60 8.32 -14.00
N GLU A 104 -19.90 7.91 -12.94
CA GLU A 104 -19.16 6.64 -12.86
C GLU A 104 -20.02 5.43 -12.43
N GLN A 105 -21.30 5.63 -12.11
CA GLN A 105 -22.24 4.53 -12.01
C GLN A 105 -22.84 4.27 -13.40
N PRO A 106 -22.33 3.30 -14.18
CA PRO A 106 -23.09 2.83 -15.32
C PRO A 106 -24.40 2.23 -14.79
N GLU A 107 -25.47 2.44 -15.53
CA GLU A 107 -26.79 1.86 -15.31
C GLU A 107 -26.74 0.31 -15.30
N GLU A 108 -26.28 -0.32 -14.22
CA GLU A 108 -26.48 -1.75 -13.95
C GLU A 108 -27.81 -1.94 -13.19
N ASN A 109 -28.91 -1.39 -13.70
CA ASN A 109 -30.26 -1.74 -13.22
C ASN A 109 -31.39 -1.47 -14.23
N ALA A 110 -31.10 -1.23 -15.51
CA ALA A 110 -32.16 -1.02 -16.51
C ALA A 110 -32.27 -2.15 -17.53
N GLU A 111 -31.27 -3.04 -17.62
CA GLU A 111 -31.18 -4.01 -18.71
C GLU A 111 -31.28 -5.48 -18.29
N THR A 112 -31.49 -5.78 -17.00
CA THR A 112 -31.78 -7.14 -16.54
C THR A 112 -33.27 -7.44 -16.40
N ASP A 113 -34.13 -6.44 -16.20
CA ASP A 113 -35.58 -6.66 -16.01
C ASP A 113 -36.33 -6.92 -17.34
N ARG A 114 -35.77 -6.50 -18.49
CA ARG A 114 -36.41 -6.64 -19.80
C ARG A 114 -36.09 -7.93 -20.55
N LEU A 115 -35.05 -8.65 -20.13
CA LEU A 115 -34.66 -9.92 -20.75
C LEU A 115 -35.32 -11.12 -20.06
N GLU A 116 -35.73 -10.98 -18.79
CA GLU A 116 -36.42 -12.01 -18.02
C GLU A 116 -37.87 -12.19 -18.48
N GLU A 117 -38.57 -11.09 -18.78
CA GLU A 117 -39.96 -11.12 -19.32
C GLU A 117 -40.04 -11.76 -20.74
N ALA A 118 -38.97 -11.65 -21.54
CA ALA A 118 -38.90 -12.27 -22.86
C ALA A 118 -38.56 -13.77 -22.82
N LYS A 119 -38.03 -14.27 -21.70
CA LYS A 119 -37.72 -15.70 -21.53
C LYS A 119 -38.89 -16.49 -20.95
N GLU A 120 -39.71 -15.87 -20.08
CA GLU A 120 -40.90 -16.51 -19.51
C GLU A 120 -41.97 -16.83 -20.58
N THR A 121 -42.04 -16.06 -21.67
CA THR A 121 -43.01 -16.30 -22.75
C THR A 121 -42.60 -17.38 -23.77
N ALA A 122 -41.36 -17.87 -23.73
CA ALA A 122 -40.87 -18.88 -24.64
C ALA A 122 -40.90 -20.31 -24.06
N GLU A 123 -40.96 -20.47 -22.74
CA GLU A 123 -40.90 -21.79 -22.06
C GLU A 123 -42.26 -22.51 -21.93
N ASP A 124 -43.37 -21.94 -22.41
CA ASP A 124 -44.74 -22.52 -22.28
C ASP A 124 -45.24 -23.24 -23.55
N VAL A 125 -44.37 -23.56 -24.53
CA VAL A 125 -44.81 -24.08 -25.85
C VAL A 125 -44.22 -25.45 -26.25
N TYR A 126 -43.38 -26.12 -25.44
CA TYR A 126 -42.71 -27.35 -25.92
C TYR A 126 -42.54 -28.51 -24.92
N GLU A 127 -43.42 -28.67 -23.94
CA GLU A 127 -43.54 -29.96 -23.22
C GLU A 127 -44.94 -30.57 -23.35
N GLU A 128 -45.31 -30.93 -24.58
CA GLU A 128 -46.20 -32.07 -24.83
C GLU A 128 -45.36 -33.20 -25.45
N GLU A 129 -45.47 -34.38 -24.83
CA GLU A 129 -45.05 -35.70 -25.33
C GLU A 129 -43.56 -36.10 -25.21
N THR A 130 -43.21 -37.02 -24.28
CA THR A 130 -42.91 -38.45 -24.58
C THR A 130 -42.36 -39.23 -23.35
N THR A 131 -43.19 -40.14 -22.83
CA THR A 131 -42.96 -41.54 -22.39
C THR A 131 -41.70 -42.02 -21.63
N GLU A 132 -41.96 -42.59 -20.44
CA GLU A 132 -41.39 -43.75 -19.72
C GLU A 132 -40.01 -44.35 -20.11
N ALA A 133 -39.10 -44.51 -19.12
CA ALA A 133 -38.52 -45.82 -18.70
C ALA A 133 -37.37 -45.68 -17.66
N GLU A 134 -37.67 -46.07 -16.41
CA GLU A 134 -36.93 -46.85 -15.39
C GLU A 134 -35.39 -46.87 -15.21
N THR A 135 -35.01 -47.10 -13.93
CA THR A 135 -33.76 -47.65 -13.31
C THR A 135 -32.73 -46.62 -12.82
N GLU A 136 -32.66 -46.32 -11.51
CA GLU A 136 -32.07 -47.08 -10.38
C GLU A 136 -30.55 -47.33 -10.52
N THR A 137 -29.72 -46.63 -9.73
CA THR A 137 -28.73 -47.22 -8.78
C THR A 137 -27.86 -46.13 -8.13
N VAL A 138 -27.64 -46.32 -6.84
CA VAL A 138 -26.85 -45.54 -5.87
C VAL A 138 -25.35 -45.84 -6.05
N GLU A 139 -24.44 -44.97 -5.59
CA GLU A 139 -23.28 -45.28 -4.72
C GLU A 139 -22.28 -44.11 -4.63
N ALA A 140 -21.71 -43.99 -3.44
CA ALA A 140 -20.84 -42.94 -2.93
C ALA A 140 -19.36 -43.11 -3.33
N ALA A 141 -18.54 -42.06 -3.16
CA ALA A 141 -17.22 -42.16 -2.50
C ALA A 141 -16.49 -40.79 -2.48
N GLU A 142 -15.95 -40.47 -1.31
CA GLU A 142 -14.97 -39.42 -0.98
C GLU A 142 -13.64 -39.62 -1.71
N GLU A 143 -12.85 -38.56 -1.92
CA GLU A 143 -11.43 -38.52 -1.49
C GLU A 143 -10.83 -37.10 -1.62
N GLU A 144 -10.39 -36.56 -0.48
CA GLU A 144 -9.53 -35.37 -0.34
C GLU A 144 -8.08 -35.75 -0.69
N ALA A 145 -7.35 -34.90 -1.41
CA ALA A 145 -5.89 -35.03 -1.54
C ALA A 145 -5.21 -33.66 -1.61
N ASP A 146 -4.75 -33.24 -0.43
CA ASP A 146 -3.76 -32.20 -0.14
C ASP A 146 -2.37 -32.66 -0.63
N ALA A 147 -1.62 -31.76 -1.28
CA ALA A 147 -0.22 -32.01 -1.64
C ALA A 147 0.60 -30.71 -1.59
N GLU A 148 1.16 -30.44 -0.41
CA GLU A 148 2.30 -29.55 -0.21
C GLU A 148 3.55 -30.17 -0.86
N ILE A 149 4.30 -29.37 -1.62
CA ILE A 149 5.63 -29.75 -2.13
C ILE A 149 6.69 -28.84 -1.49
N SER A 150 7.51 -29.46 -0.64
CA SER A 150 8.78 -28.94 -0.14
C SER A 150 9.90 -29.68 -0.85
N GLU A 151 10.91 -28.97 -1.36
CA GLU A 151 12.14 -29.61 -1.85
C GLU A 151 13.36 -28.83 -1.33
N ASP A 152 13.99 -29.48 -0.36
CA ASP A 152 15.35 -29.33 0.15
C ASP A 152 16.31 -30.07 -0.80
N ALA A 153 17.51 -29.54 -1.06
CA ALA A 153 18.65 -30.37 -1.46
C ALA A 153 19.99 -29.60 -1.58
N GLU A 154 20.83 -29.85 -0.57
CA GLU A 154 22.19 -30.42 -0.68
C GLU A 154 23.47 -29.56 -0.78
N GLU A 155 24.43 -30.08 -0.01
CA GLU A 155 25.83 -29.78 0.28
C GLU A 155 26.76 -29.71 -0.96
N GLU A 156 27.95 -29.10 -0.81
CA GLU A 156 29.23 -29.84 -0.80
C GLU A 156 30.47 -28.93 -0.58
N GLU A 157 31.26 -29.32 0.44
CA GLU A 157 32.70 -29.62 0.44
C GLU A 157 33.78 -28.55 0.07
N ILE A 158 34.81 -28.53 0.92
CA ILE A 158 36.09 -27.76 0.92
C ILE A 158 37.19 -28.61 0.25
N PRO A 159 38.35 -28.09 -0.27
CA PRO A 159 39.52 -27.82 0.60
C PRO A 159 40.60 -26.81 0.11
N GLU A 160 41.64 -26.67 0.95
CA GLU A 160 42.84 -25.80 0.98
C GLU A 160 43.63 -25.45 -0.32
N SER A 161 44.25 -24.27 -0.31
CA SER A 161 45.62 -24.06 -0.83
C SER A 161 46.28 -22.89 -0.08
N GLY A 162 47.42 -23.16 0.55
CA GLY A 162 48.29 -22.14 1.15
C GLY A 162 49.14 -21.41 0.11
N GLU A 163 49.68 -20.26 0.51
CA GLU A 163 51.05 -19.84 0.20
C GLU A 163 51.48 -18.74 1.17
N GLU A 164 52.57 -19.03 1.88
CA GLU A 164 53.36 -18.08 2.66
C GLU A 164 54.09 -17.13 1.70
N THR A 165 54.20 -15.84 2.03
CA THR A 165 55.43 -15.08 1.75
C THR A 165 55.62 -13.97 2.79
N GLU A 166 56.72 -14.09 3.53
CA GLU A 166 57.48 -13.00 4.11
C GLU A 166 57.68 -11.86 3.10
N GLU A 167 57.53 -10.59 3.53
CA GLU A 167 58.62 -9.60 3.35
C GLU A 167 58.29 -8.26 4.04
N ILE A 168 59.18 -7.91 4.99
CA ILE A 168 59.79 -6.60 5.28
C ILE A 168 59.01 -5.28 5.15
N ALA A 169 59.02 -4.50 6.24
CA ALA A 169 59.66 -3.17 6.34
C ALA A 169 59.63 -2.66 7.79
#